data_AF-A0A5N6D941-F1
#
_entry.id   AF-A0A5N6D941-F1
#
_cell.length_a   1.000
_cell.length_b   1.000
_cell.length_c   1.000
_cell.angle_alpha   90.00
_cell.angle_beta   90.00
_cell.angle_gamma   90.00
#
_symmetry.space_group_name_H-M   'P 1'
#
loop_
_entity.id
_entity.type
_entity.pdbx_description
1 polymer ?
#
loop_
_entity_poly.entity_id
_entity_poly.type
_entity_poly.pdbx_seq_one_letter_code
_entity_poly.pdbx_strand_id
1 'polypeptide(L)'
;MDVQGSGRECWESSPCMEIHESSPLASITYHSPKSIGLDSEFNGHGQAPAVCVSESPFEYDMSPNRGMLTPTEEPPVDAEFSQVDLNEWYPRYWACMQHFLSQGQHSPQVQSLAAFVNIRLPYQRSTVPVIGFPAPQNMDSGVEGTYNAPSLRPFIRRLIVTGYDTPSVLQAFFGDDWQAGVGCVCKQERINYLFTAKSGGWTSTKAAYDMLPDEQTPFLRPLRDATEEELRIAESRWRADAPTSPWLAAYVDLLAGRETQIVIYSSLEAQATSPVLESDFVSILRASRESLELARAQLLALLSHVKTYLLPDYLSSIQSTGSSLLPNNLGRDPASKHSGLIPAPPPQAFLIGNLHTGLFSLLRASGDYTHSDPVPGLRVHRFDNPPYVKYLFRGQDFVIDSSDSSDSPGRALAPLPDGFRFTDKEGRIGVQPHQYDLIRFRTNVPRSRGTLTKLPGVTIYSDYAAENSSDRAPLGEMPIAWAFLGIDGSLATLHVEPEYRGQNLALHVSKEAMRRGMAEGGIWRHCGEEGEAWVHANVLESNIASRRVMEKLGGNIGWTCTWTVVEYDM
;
A
#
# COMPACT_ATOMS: atom_id res chain seq x y z
N MET A 1 0.14 49.37 -14.87
CA MET A 1 1.63 49.48 -14.83
C MET A 1 2.09 48.09 -14.48
N ASP A 2 2.20 47.28 -15.51
CA ASP A 2 2.23 45.83 -15.39
C ASP A 2 3.66 45.37 -15.59
N VAL A 3 4.15 44.55 -14.67
CA VAL A 3 5.48 43.93 -14.76
C VAL A 3 5.27 42.42 -14.64
N GLN A 4 4.97 41.80 -15.79
CA GLN A 4 4.99 40.35 -15.94
C GLN A 4 6.46 39.88 -16.02
N GLY A 5 6.99 39.38 -14.91
CA GLY A 5 8.28 38.67 -14.89
C GLY A 5 8.10 37.20 -15.26
N SER A 6 8.30 36.87 -16.54
CA SER A 6 8.25 35.48 -17.03
C SER A 6 9.51 34.71 -16.60
N GLY A 7 9.36 33.70 -15.74
CA GLY A 7 10.45 32.86 -15.25
C GLY A 7 10.97 31.84 -16.27
N ARG A 8 11.37 32.28 -17.46
CA ARG A 8 11.90 31.41 -18.54
C ARG A 8 13.42 31.23 -18.56
N GLU A 9 14.16 31.98 -17.75
CA GLU A 9 15.64 32.00 -17.78
C GLU A 9 16.24 31.22 -16.61
N CYS A 10 16.38 29.89 -16.74
CA CYS A 10 17.18 29.08 -15.81
C CYS A 10 17.80 27.80 -16.41
N TRP A 11 17.70 27.58 -17.73
CA TRP A 11 18.06 26.29 -18.37
C TRP A 11 19.03 26.37 -19.55
N GLU A 12 19.66 27.52 -19.80
CA GLU A 12 20.65 27.68 -20.87
C GLU A 12 22.06 27.89 -20.31
N SER A 13 22.83 26.80 -20.17
CA SER A 13 24.29 26.83 -19.98
C SER A 13 24.95 25.45 -20.17
N SER A 14 25.01 24.95 -21.41
CA SER A 14 26.11 24.10 -21.90
C SER A 14 26.11 24.09 -23.44
N PRO A 15 27.28 24.16 -24.10
CA PRO A 15 27.36 24.45 -25.53
C PRO A 15 27.02 23.23 -26.39
N CYS A 16 26.25 23.45 -27.45
CA CYS A 16 26.06 22.49 -28.53
C CYS A 16 27.26 22.55 -29.48
N MET A 17 27.90 21.42 -29.77
CA MET A 17 28.93 21.32 -30.80
C MET A 17 28.28 21.26 -32.18
N GLU A 18 28.61 22.22 -33.04
CA GLU A 18 28.22 22.19 -34.45
C GLU A 18 28.90 21.02 -35.16
N ILE A 19 28.12 20.24 -35.91
CA ILE A 19 28.63 19.42 -37.01
C ILE A 19 27.82 19.80 -38.25
N HIS A 20 28.49 20.49 -39.15
CA HIS A 20 27.99 20.87 -40.47
C HIS A 20 28.19 19.71 -41.44
N GLU A 21 27.18 19.41 -42.27
CA GLU A 21 27.23 19.01 -43.69
C GLU A 21 25.94 18.23 -44.07
N SER A 22 25.00 18.84 -44.80
CA SER A 22 24.98 19.04 -46.27
C SER A 22 24.23 17.93 -47.00
N SER A 23 22.92 18.12 -47.20
CA SER A 23 22.11 17.34 -48.16
C SER A 23 22.39 17.76 -49.61
N PRO A 24 21.99 16.94 -50.59
CA PRO A 24 20.99 17.46 -51.54
C PRO A 24 19.86 16.49 -51.88
N LEU A 25 18.72 17.06 -52.31
CA LEU A 25 17.52 16.35 -52.78
C LEU A 25 17.73 15.60 -54.10
N ALA A 26 16.98 14.51 -54.28
CA ALA A 26 16.26 14.25 -55.54
C ALA A 26 15.00 13.40 -55.30
N SER A 27 13.87 13.81 -55.86
CA SER A 27 12.55 13.17 -55.68
C SER A 27 12.26 12.16 -56.80
N ILE A 28 11.76 10.95 -56.47
CA ILE A 28 11.03 10.10 -57.42
C ILE A 28 9.82 9.46 -56.75
N THR A 29 8.67 9.62 -57.40
CA THR A 29 7.37 9.04 -57.08
C THR A 29 7.21 7.66 -57.71
N TYR A 30 6.68 6.62 -57.03
CA TYR A 30 5.65 5.70 -57.57
C TYR A 30 5.21 4.54 -56.63
N HIS A 31 3.88 4.34 -56.63
CA HIS A 31 3.03 3.14 -56.46
C HIS A 31 3.28 1.97 -55.48
N SER A 32 2.14 1.55 -54.89
CA SER A 32 1.85 0.25 -54.27
C SER A 32 1.53 -0.82 -55.33
N PRO A 33 1.74 -2.11 -55.00
CA PRO A 33 0.89 -3.20 -55.51
C PRO A 33 0.27 -4.09 -54.42
N LYS A 34 -0.78 -4.82 -54.79
CA LYS A 34 -1.48 -5.83 -53.98
C LYS A 34 -1.00 -7.27 -54.29
N SER A 35 -1.10 -8.13 -53.28
CA SER A 35 -1.48 -9.57 -53.26
C SER A 35 -1.37 -10.43 -54.54
N ILE A 36 -0.68 -11.58 -54.39
CA ILE A 36 -0.92 -12.97 -54.88
C ILE A 36 0.35 -13.78 -54.49
N GLY A 37 0.37 -15.06 -54.07
CA GLY A 37 -0.68 -16.08 -53.85
C GLY A 37 -0.15 -17.47 -54.28
N LEU A 38 -0.55 -18.56 -53.57
CA LEU A 38 -0.26 -19.99 -53.86
C LEU A 38 1.22 -20.43 -53.59
N ASP A 39 1.63 -21.67 -53.32
CA ASP A 39 1.00 -22.97 -52.94
C ASP A 39 2.15 -23.97 -52.58
N SER A 40 1.95 -25.22 -52.11
CA SER A 40 1.02 -25.87 -51.16
C SER A 40 1.47 -27.35 -50.98
N GLU A 41 1.26 -28.00 -49.82
CA GLU A 41 1.43 -29.47 -49.69
C GLU A 41 0.64 -30.11 -48.52
N PHE A 42 0.04 -31.28 -48.76
CA PHE A 42 -0.91 -31.94 -47.87
C PHE A 42 -0.94 -33.46 -48.12
N ASN A 43 -0.75 -34.30 -47.07
CA ASN A 43 -1.23 -35.68 -46.92
C ASN A 43 -0.65 -36.33 -45.63
N GLY A 44 -1.35 -37.16 -44.87
CA GLY A 44 -2.77 -37.53 -44.96
C GLY A 44 -3.24 -38.55 -43.90
N HIS A 45 -4.57 -38.68 -43.78
CA HIS A 45 -5.40 -39.80 -43.25
C HIS A 45 -5.15 -40.45 -41.87
N GLY A 46 -6.23 -40.56 -41.05
CA GLY A 46 -6.24 -41.50 -39.91
C GLY A 46 -7.40 -41.47 -38.89
N GLN A 47 -8.68 -41.58 -39.32
CA GLN A 47 -9.87 -42.04 -38.54
C GLN A 47 -10.31 -41.35 -37.21
N ALA A 48 -11.61 -41.05 -37.13
CA ALA A 48 -12.39 -40.84 -35.89
C ALA A 48 -13.17 -42.11 -35.51
N PRO A 49 -13.59 -42.27 -34.24
CA PRO A 49 -15.00 -42.00 -33.84
C PRO A 49 -15.12 -41.41 -32.40
N ALA A 50 -16.26 -40.93 -31.87
CA ALA A 50 -17.55 -40.45 -32.39
C ALA A 50 -18.34 -39.77 -31.24
N VAL A 51 -19.15 -38.73 -31.54
CA VAL A 51 -20.50 -38.38 -31.00
C VAL A 51 -20.70 -38.45 -29.45
N CYS A 52 -21.10 -37.40 -28.72
CA CYS A 52 -22.38 -36.66 -28.84
C CYS A 52 -22.29 -35.13 -28.67
N VAL A 53 -23.22 -34.44 -29.35
CA VAL A 53 -23.60 -33.01 -29.28
C VAL A 53 -24.79 -32.89 -28.29
N SER A 54 -25.02 -31.79 -27.56
CA SER A 54 -25.79 -30.59 -27.94
C SER A 54 -25.71 -29.55 -26.81
N GLU A 55 -25.29 -28.30 -27.04
CA GLU A 55 -25.94 -27.18 -27.77
C GLU A 55 -26.95 -26.37 -26.92
N SER A 56 -26.67 -25.07 -26.79
CA SER A 56 -27.58 -24.00 -26.40
C SER A 56 -27.36 -22.83 -27.38
N PRO A 57 -28.37 -22.32 -28.11
CA PRO A 57 -28.14 -21.50 -29.31
C PRO A 57 -28.57 -20.02 -29.22
N PHE A 58 -28.13 -19.26 -30.23
CA PHE A 58 -28.45 -17.87 -30.62
C PHE A 58 -27.83 -16.76 -29.73
N GLU A 59 -26.87 -15.98 -30.23
CA GLU A 59 -26.92 -14.97 -31.31
C GLU A 59 -27.73 -13.71 -30.94
N TYR A 60 -27.05 -12.57 -31.01
CA TYR A 60 -27.59 -11.24 -30.70
C TYR A 60 -28.00 -10.54 -32.00
N ASP A 61 -29.22 -10.02 -32.05
CA ASP A 61 -29.65 -9.06 -33.08
C ASP A 61 -29.94 -7.69 -32.43
N MET A 62 -29.60 -6.61 -33.12
CA MET A 62 -29.73 -5.24 -32.64
C MET A 62 -30.88 -4.49 -33.34
N SER A 63 -31.86 -4.01 -32.57
CA SER A 63 -32.52 -2.72 -32.84
C SER A 63 -33.41 -2.22 -31.68
N PRO A 64 -33.73 -0.91 -31.63
CA PRO A 64 -33.89 -0.18 -30.36
C PRO A 64 -35.35 0.10 -29.91
N ASN A 65 -35.43 0.80 -28.76
CA ASN A 65 -36.62 1.36 -28.08
C ASN A 65 -37.48 0.40 -27.25
N ARG A 66 -37.18 0.31 -25.95
CA ARG A 66 -38.25 0.24 -24.93
C ARG A 66 -37.85 0.85 -23.59
N GLY A 67 -38.63 1.85 -23.15
CA GLY A 67 -38.96 2.12 -21.75
C GLY A 67 -37.82 2.32 -20.75
N MET A 68 -37.50 3.60 -20.50
CA MET A 68 -36.80 4.05 -19.30
C MET A 68 -37.49 3.50 -18.04
N LEU A 69 -36.86 2.54 -17.35
CA LEU A 69 -37.25 2.09 -16.02
C LEU A 69 -36.36 2.80 -14.99
N THR A 70 -37.01 3.46 -14.04
CA THR A 70 -36.37 4.13 -12.89
C THR A 70 -35.60 3.12 -12.04
N PRO A 71 -34.51 3.52 -11.36
CA PRO A 71 -33.88 2.67 -10.35
C PRO A 71 -34.91 2.28 -9.30
N THR A 72 -35.08 0.99 -9.05
CA THR A 72 -35.81 0.51 -7.88
C THR A 72 -34.99 0.90 -6.66
N GLU A 73 -35.55 1.70 -5.76
CA GLU A 73 -34.97 1.89 -4.42
C GLU A 73 -34.85 0.51 -3.76
N GLU A 74 -33.61 0.09 -3.48
CA GLU A 74 -33.40 -1.01 -2.54
C GLU A 74 -33.90 -0.54 -1.16
N PRO A 75 -34.76 -1.32 -0.48
CA PRO A 75 -35.25 -0.93 0.83
C PRO A 75 -34.08 -0.85 1.84
N PRO A 76 -34.20 -0.02 2.90
CA PRO A 76 -33.18 0.04 3.94
C PRO A 76 -32.98 -1.36 4.54
N VAL A 77 -31.73 -1.77 4.72
CA VAL A 77 -31.41 -3.08 5.31
C VAL A 77 -31.64 -3.01 6.81
N ASP A 78 -32.89 -3.23 7.23
CA ASP A 78 -33.23 -3.41 8.64
C ASP A 78 -32.40 -4.57 9.23
N ALA A 79 -31.75 -4.30 10.34
CA ALA A 79 -30.88 -5.28 11.00
C ALA A 79 -31.72 -6.27 11.83
N GLU A 80 -32.46 -7.16 11.15
CA GLU A 80 -33.42 -8.11 11.76
C GLU A 80 -32.83 -8.92 12.95
N PHE A 81 -31.53 -9.23 12.92
CA PHE A 81 -30.84 -9.98 13.98
C PHE A 81 -30.70 -9.22 15.30
N SER A 82 -30.92 -7.91 15.31
CA SER A 82 -30.90 -7.06 16.51
C SER A 82 -32.25 -7.02 17.23
N GLN A 83 -33.33 -7.44 16.57
CA GLN A 83 -34.70 -7.39 17.09
C GLN A 83 -35.13 -8.75 17.66
N VAL A 84 -34.52 -9.15 18.77
CA VAL A 84 -34.94 -10.32 19.55
C VAL A 84 -35.81 -9.86 20.71
N ASP A 85 -37.06 -10.33 20.82
CA ASP A 85 -37.84 -10.11 22.05
C ASP A 85 -37.21 -10.89 23.20
N LEU A 86 -36.58 -10.16 24.11
CA LEU A 86 -35.88 -10.72 25.26
C LEU A 86 -36.81 -11.50 26.20
N ASN A 87 -38.10 -11.17 26.25
CA ASN A 87 -39.07 -11.83 27.12
C ASN A 87 -39.44 -13.23 26.60
N GLU A 88 -39.52 -13.40 25.27
CA GLU A 88 -39.76 -14.71 24.64
C GLU A 88 -38.47 -15.54 24.52
N TRP A 89 -37.35 -14.88 24.24
CA TRP A 89 -36.05 -15.52 24.03
C TRP A 89 -35.41 -16.06 25.31
N TYR A 90 -35.39 -15.26 26.39
CA TYR A 90 -34.65 -15.63 27.60
C TYR A 90 -35.13 -16.94 28.25
N PRO A 91 -36.43 -17.26 28.34
CA PRO A 91 -36.90 -18.57 28.82
C PRO A 91 -36.36 -19.74 27.98
N ARG A 92 -36.24 -19.59 26.66
CA ARG A 92 -35.69 -20.62 25.76
C ARG A 92 -34.17 -20.75 25.90
N TYR A 93 -33.47 -19.64 26.02
CA TYR A 93 -32.03 -19.64 26.34
C TYR A 93 -31.75 -20.30 27.70
N TRP A 94 -32.60 -20.03 28.71
CA TRP A 94 -32.52 -20.65 30.03
C TRP A 94 -32.77 -22.16 29.97
N ALA A 95 -33.79 -22.62 29.23
CA ALA A 95 -34.03 -24.04 28.99
C ALA A 95 -32.82 -24.73 28.33
N CYS A 96 -32.19 -24.07 27.33
CA CYS A 96 -30.96 -24.57 26.70
C CYS A 96 -29.80 -24.72 27.70
N MET A 97 -29.64 -23.74 28.60
CA MET A 97 -28.60 -23.76 29.64
C MET A 97 -28.87 -24.84 30.70
N GLN A 98 -30.13 -25.02 31.12
CA GLN A 98 -30.54 -26.11 32.01
C GLN A 98 -30.31 -27.48 31.36
N HIS A 99 -30.64 -27.65 30.08
CA HIS A 99 -30.38 -28.89 29.36
C HIS A 99 -28.88 -29.19 29.27
N PHE A 100 -28.06 -28.21 28.86
CA PHE A 100 -26.62 -28.39 28.76
C PHE A 100 -25.99 -28.78 30.10
N LEU A 101 -26.46 -28.21 31.21
CA LEU A 101 -25.93 -28.48 32.55
C LEU A 101 -26.45 -29.78 33.18
N SER A 102 -27.68 -30.19 32.90
CA SER A 102 -28.27 -31.40 33.51
C SER A 102 -28.12 -32.67 32.68
N GLN A 103 -28.06 -32.55 31.35
CA GLN A 103 -28.04 -33.68 30.41
C GLN A 103 -26.88 -33.58 29.43
N GLY A 104 -26.76 -32.45 28.71
CA GLY A 104 -25.82 -32.27 27.61
C GLY A 104 -24.38 -32.61 27.99
N GLN A 105 -23.82 -31.94 29.01
CA GLN A 105 -22.45 -32.19 29.45
C GLN A 105 -22.17 -33.62 29.99
N HIS A 106 -23.21 -34.40 30.28
CA HIS A 106 -23.10 -35.78 30.75
C HIS A 106 -23.28 -36.83 29.64
N SER A 107 -23.66 -36.40 28.43
CA SER A 107 -23.75 -37.25 27.23
C SER A 107 -22.34 -37.70 26.75
N PRO A 108 -22.14 -38.99 26.42
CA PRO A 108 -20.90 -39.47 25.79
C PRO A 108 -20.56 -38.76 24.47
N GLN A 109 -21.57 -38.36 23.70
CA GLN A 109 -21.42 -37.64 22.43
C GLN A 109 -20.85 -36.23 22.67
N VAL A 110 -21.36 -35.52 23.68
CA VAL A 110 -20.89 -34.18 24.06
C VAL A 110 -19.49 -34.24 24.69
N GLN A 111 -19.23 -35.23 25.56
CA GLN A 111 -17.93 -35.41 26.21
C GLN A 111 -16.81 -35.74 25.21
N SER A 112 -17.07 -36.66 24.28
CA SER A 112 -16.11 -37.03 23.24
C SER A 112 -15.82 -35.85 22.29
N LEU A 113 -16.85 -35.10 21.88
CA LEU A 113 -16.64 -33.92 21.03
C LEU A 113 -15.91 -32.80 21.79
N ALA A 114 -16.27 -32.52 23.05
CA ALA A 114 -15.63 -31.49 23.86
C ALA A 114 -14.13 -31.76 24.05
N ALA A 115 -13.75 -33.01 24.32
CA ALA A 115 -12.36 -33.43 24.36
C ALA A 115 -11.66 -33.26 23.00
N PHE A 116 -12.32 -33.63 21.90
CA PHE A 116 -11.76 -33.51 20.54
C PHE A 116 -11.53 -32.05 20.09
N VAL A 117 -12.42 -31.13 20.46
CA VAL A 117 -12.28 -29.68 20.14
C VAL A 117 -11.55 -28.89 21.23
N ASN A 118 -10.92 -29.56 22.20
CA ASN A 118 -10.17 -29.00 23.32
C ASN A 118 -10.92 -27.91 24.13
N ILE A 119 -12.12 -28.24 24.62
CA ILE A 119 -12.91 -27.39 25.51
C ILE A 119 -13.38 -28.16 26.74
N ARG A 120 -13.24 -27.57 27.93
CA ARG A 120 -13.72 -28.15 29.19
C ARG A 120 -15.21 -27.91 29.38
N LEU A 121 -15.94 -28.97 29.69
CA LEU A 121 -17.35 -28.91 30.08
C LEU A 121 -17.49 -28.32 31.50
N PRO A 122 -18.63 -27.70 31.85
CA PRO A 122 -18.79 -27.03 33.14
C PRO A 122 -18.46 -27.89 34.36
N TYR A 123 -18.86 -29.17 34.38
CA TYR A 123 -18.54 -30.11 35.47
C TYR A 123 -17.02 -30.37 35.62
N GLN A 124 -16.25 -30.23 34.55
CA GLN A 124 -14.79 -30.41 34.55
C GLN A 124 -14.03 -29.16 35.06
N ARG A 125 -14.71 -28.02 35.16
CA ARG A 125 -14.14 -26.75 35.66
C ARG A 125 -14.34 -26.54 37.16
N SER A 126 -15.09 -27.41 37.84
CA SER A 126 -15.29 -27.36 39.29
C SER A 126 -14.18 -28.10 40.03
N THR A 127 -13.39 -27.38 40.83
CA THR A 127 -12.26 -27.92 41.62
C THR A 127 -12.67 -28.44 43.01
N VAL A 128 -13.93 -28.87 43.18
CA VAL A 128 -14.44 -29.47 44.43
C VAL A 128 -14.88 -30.92 44.16
N PRO A 129 -14.30 -31.93 44.83
CA PRO A 129 -14.69 -33.32 44.64
C PRO A 129 -16.08 -33.57 45.21
N VAL A 130 -17.01 -34.03 44.38
CA VAL A 130 -18.39 -34.36 44.79
C VAL A 130 -18.41 -35.66 45.59
N ILE A 131 -18.34 -35.54 46.92
CA ILE A 131 -18.68 -36.62 47.84
C ILE A 131 -20.09 -36.35 48.38
N GLY A 132 -21.06 -37.10 47.84
CA GLY A 132 -22.43 -37.15 48.36
C GLY A 132 -23.44 -36.25 47.63
N PHE A 133 -24.59 -36.83 47.27
CA PHE A 133 -25.77 -36.10 46.80
C PHE A 133 -26.50 -35.44 48.00
N PRO A 134 -26.86 -34.15 47.92
CA PRO A 134 -27.89 -33.58 48.79
C PRO A 134 -29.27 -34.06 48.33
N ALA A 135 -30.01 -34.72 49.23
CA ALA A 135 -31.44 -34.93 49.06
C ALA A 135 -32.19 -33.58 49.18
N PRO A 136 -33.40 -33.43 48.60
CA PRO A 136 -34.09 -32.15 48.58
C PRO A 136 -34.59 -31.78 49.98
N GLN A 137 -33.94 -30.81 50.61
CA GLN A 137 -34.44 -30.20 51.85
C GLN A 137 -34.40 -28.68 51.77
N ASN A 138 -35.58 -28.13 52.08
CA ASN A 138 -36.00 -26.75 52.35
C ASN A 138 -34.96 -25.62 52.30
N MET A 139 -35.41 -24.51 51.70
CA MET A 139 -34.76 -23.21 51.80
C MET A 139 -34.47 -22.84 53.25
N ASP A 140 -33.20 -22.54 53.53
CA ASP A 140 -32.81 -21.66 54.62
C ASP A 140 -31.97 -20.51 54.05
N SER A 141 -32.28 -19.30 54.48
CA SER A 141 -31.83 -18.06 53.85
C SER A 141 -30.59 -17.52 54.54
N GLY A 142 -29.40 -17.66 53.93
CA GLY A 142 -28.19 -17.20 54.62
C GLY A 142 -26.83 -17.26 53.91
N VAL A 143 -26.74 -17.36 52.57
CA VAL A 143 -25.46 -17.19 51.85
C VAL A 143 -25.70 -16.46 50.51
N GLU A 144 -25.28 -15.19 50.41
CA GLU A 144 -25.17 -14.49 49.12
C GLU A 144 -23.94 -14.99 48.34
N GLY A 145 -24.02 -16.24 47.88
CA GLY A 145 -23.12 -16.77 46.86
C GLY A 145 -23.78 -16.60 45.49
N THR A 146 -23.36 -15.60 44.71
CA THR A 146 -23.86 -15.41 43.34
C THR A 146 -23.44 -16.61 42.49
N TYR A 147 -24.36 -17.56 42.30
CA TYR A 147 -24.18 -18.71 41.42
C TYR A 147 -24.11 -18.23 39.97
N ASN A 148 -22.90 -17.85 39.53
CA ASN A 148 -22.65 -17.44 38.15
C ASN A 148 -22.87 -18.62 37.21
N ALA A 149 -24.06 -18.68 36.60
CA ALA A 149 -24.38 -19.68 35.59
C ALA A 149 -23.37 -19.57 34.42
N PRO A 150 -22.75 -20.68 33.98
CA PRO A 150 -21.72 -20.64 32.97
C PRO A 150 -22.30 -20.24 31.61
N SER A 151 -21.68 -19.25 30.96
CA SER A 151 -22.11 -18.79 29.64
C SER A 151 -22.01 -19.91 28.60
N LEU A 152 -23.02 -20.01 27.72
CA LEU A 152 -23.00 -20.94 26.59
C LEU A 152 -22.11 -20.46 25.43
N ARG A 153 -21.76 -19.16 25.40
CA ARG A 153 -20.98 -18.56 24.29
C ARG A 153 -19.64 -19.24 23.97
N PRO A 154 -18.80 -19.66 24.94
CA PRO A 154 -17.54 -20.34 24.65
C PRO A 154 -17.74 -21.66 23.87
N PHE A 155 -18.80 -22.42 24.21
CA PHE A 155 -19.14 -23.68 23.54
C PHE A 155 -19.64 -23.42 22.12
N ILE A 156 -20.54 -22.44 21.94
CA ILE A 156 -21.02 -22.00 20.62
C ILE A 156 -19.85 -21.55 19.73
N ARG A 157 -18.97 -20.67 20.25
CA ARG A 157 -17.75 -20.22 19.58
C ARG A 157 -16.88 -21.39 19.13
N ARG A 158 -16.60 -22.34 20.03
CA ARG A 158 -15.72 -23.48 19.73
C ARG A 158 -16.33 -24.45 18.70
N LEU A 159 -17.64 -24.70 18.75
CA LEU A 159 -18.33 -25.53 17.76
C LEU A 159 -18.28 -24.89 16.37
N ILE A 160 -18.52 -23.58 16.25
CA ILE A 160 -18.51 -22.85 14.97
C ILE A 160 -17.10 -22.85 14.35
N VAL A 161 -16.08 -22.42 15.11
CA VAL A 161 -14.70 -22.30 14.59
C VAL A 161 -14.09 -23.65 14.16
N THR A 162 -14.54 -24.76 14.77
CA THR A 162 -14.10 -26.12 14.39
C THR A 162 -15.03 -26.81 13.37
N GLY A 163 -16.13 -26.16 12.96
CA GLY A 163 -17.08 -26.68 11.97
C GLY A 163 -17.92 -27.86 12.46
N TYR A 164 -18.36 -27.81 13.73
CA TYR A 164 -19.22 -28.78 14.41
C TYR A 164 -20.55 -28.18 14.90
N ASP A 165 -20.96 -27.04 14.36
CA ASP A 165 -22.22 -26.33 14.66
C ASP A 165 -23.46 -26.90 13.92
N THR A 166 -23.49 -28.22 13.68
CA THR A 166 -24.61 -28.86 12.97
C THR A 166 -25.85 -28.97 13.85
N PRO A 167 -27.08 -29.01 13.28
CA PRO A 167 -28.33 -29.13 14.03
C PRO A 167 -28.34 -30.26 15.08
N SER A 168 -27.81 -31.44 14.72
CA SER A 168 -27.75 -32.59 15.63
C SER A 168 -26.76 -32.40 16.78
N VAL A 169 -25.65 -31.68 16.57
CA VAL A 169 -24.69 -31.36 17.64
C VAL A 169 -25.25 -30.26 18.55
N LEU A 170 -25.86 -29.23 17.98
CA LEU A 170 -26.50 -28.16 18.75
C LEU A 170 -27.66 -28.71 19.61
N GLN A 171 -28.46 -29.64 19.09
CA GLN A 171 -29.48 -30.35 19.86
C GLN A 171 -28.87 -31.22 20.97
N ALA A 172 -27.76 -31.92 20.71
CA ALA A 172 -27.08 -32.73 21.72
C ALA A 172 -26.45 -31.91 22.86
N PHE A 173 -25.99 -30.68 22.58
CA PHE A 173 -25.47 -29.76 23.59
C PHE A 173 -26.59 -29.03 24.34
N PHE A 174 -27.61 -28.53 23.64
CA PHE A 174 -28.53 -27.51 24.14
C PHE A 174 -30.01 -27.96 24.19
N GLY A 175 -30.33 -29.18 23.80
CA GLY A 175 -31.68 -29.75 23.84
C GLY A 175 -32.58 -29.32 22.68
N ASP A 176 -33.84 -29.74 22.73
CA ASP A 176 -34.79 -29.56 21.61
C ASP A 176 -35.18 -28.10 21.34
N ASP A 177 -35.03 -27.21 22.35
CA ASP A 177 -35.32 -25.77 22.24
C ASP A 177 -34.15 -24.96 21.62
N TRP A 178 -33.07 -25.61 21.17
CA TRP A 178 -31.83 -24.91 20.77
C TRP A 178 -32.03 -23.86 19.68
N GLN A 179 -32.92 -24.09 18.70
CA GLN A 179 -33.18 -23.14 17.63
C GLN A 179 -33.73 -21.80 18.17
N ALA A 180 -34.61 -21.86 19.17
CA ALA A 180 -35.20 -20.69 19.78
C ALA A 180 -34.31 -20.07 20.87
N GLY A 181 -33.57 -20.88 21.63
CA GLY A 181 -32.72 -20.41 22.72
C GLY A 181 -31.33 -19.95 22.32
N VAL A 182 -30.57 -20.74 21.55
CA VAL A 182 -29.19 -20.39 21.15
C VAL A 182 -29.05 -20.08 19.66
N GLY A 183 -30.06 -20.38 18.82
CA GLY A 183 -29.97 -20.22 17.37
C GLY A 183 -29.57 -18.83 16.89
N CYS A 184 -30.08 -17.76 17.51
CA CYS A 184 -29.67 -16.38 17.20
C CYS A 184 -28.19 -16.10 17.56
N VAL A 185 -27.72 -16.65 18.70
CA VAL A 185 -26.32 -16.56 19.14
C VAL A 185 -25.41 -17.32 18.19
N CYS A 186 -25.82 -18.51 17.73
CA CYS A 186 -25.09 -19.29 16.73
C CYS A 186 -24.97 -18.52 15.40
N LYS A 187 -26.08 -18.01 14.84
CA LYS A 187 -26.08 -17.21 13.59
C LYS A 187 -25.18 -15.98 13.70
N GLN A 188 -25.28 -15.22 14.79
CA GLN A 188 -24.43 -14.03 14.98
C GLN A 188 -22.95 -14.40 15.13
N GLU A 189 -22.63 -15.52 15.78
CA GLU A 189 -21.25 -15.98 15.92
C GLU A 189 -20.68 -16.56 14.61
N ARG A 190 -21.51 -17.19 13.76
CA ARG A 190 -21.13 -17.58 12.39
C ARG A 190 -20.72 -16.38 11.53
N ILE A 191 -21.49 -15.29 11.60
CA ILE A 191 -21.16 -14.01 10.94
C ILE A 191 -19.85 -13.42 11.49
N ASN A 192 -19.68 -13.42 12.82
CA ASN A 192 -18.44 -12.93 13.45
C ASN A 192 -17.21 -13.72 12.99
N TYR A 193 -17.35 -15.05 12.88
CA TYR A 193 -16.28 -15.92 12.44
C TYR A 193 -15.88 -15.66 10.98
N LEU A 194 -16.87 -15.52 10.08
CA LEU A 194 -16.63 -15.12 8.68
C LEU A 194 -15.89 -13.77 8.61
N PHE A 195 -16.32 -12.79 9.41
CA PHE A 195 -15.66 -11.48 9.49
C PHE A 195 -14.20 -11.59 9.95
N THR A 196 -13.93 -12.31 11.05
CA THR A 196 -12.56 -12.45 11.57
C THR A 196 -11.65 -13.20 10.58
N ALA A 197 -12.13 -14.32 10.02
CA ALA A 197 -11.39 -15.14 9.06
C ALA A 197 -11.00 -14.37 7.80
N LYS A 198 -11.91 -13.54 7.28
CA LYS A 198 -11.70 -12.78 6.05
C LYS A 198 -10.86 -11.51 6.27
N SER A 199 -10.93 -10.87 7.45
CA SER A 199 -10.25 -9.59 7.74
C SER A 199 -8.85 -9.75 8.34
N GLY A 200 -8.68 -10.62 9.34
CA GLY A 200 -7.41 -10.84 10.05
C GLY A 200 -6.61 -12.06 9.58
N GLY A 201 -7.16 -12.83 8.63
CA GLY A 201 -6.60 -14.11 8.21
C GLY A 201 -6.68 -15.20 9.29
N TRP A 202 -6.23 -16.40 8.94
CA TRP A 202 -6.36 -17.58 9.81
C TRP A 202 -5.60 -17.47 11.14
N THR A 203 -4.41 -16.83 11.16
CA THR A 203 -3.59 -16.70 12.37
C THR A 203 -4.25 -15.81 13.43
N SER A 204 -4.71 -14.62 13.04
CA SER A 204 -5.43 -13.71 13.94
C SER A 204 -6.76 -14.33 14.40
N THR A 205 -7.44 -15.03 13.48
CA THR A 205 -8.67 -15.76 13.81
C THR A 205 -8.43 -16.85 14.84
N LYS A 206 -7.32 -17.61 14.76
CA LYS A 206 -7.01 -18.61 15.79
C LYS A 206 -6.85 -17.95 17.16
N ALA A 207 -6.08 -16.86 17.23
CA ALA A 207 -5.87 -16.12 18.47
C ALA A 207 -7.19 -15.58 19.07
N ALA A 208 -8.13 -15.12 18.25
CA ALA A 208 -9.45 -14.62 18.70
C ALA A 208 -10.42 -15.71 19.22
N TYR A 209 -10.14 -16.99 18.98
CA TYR A 209 -10.96 -18.13 19.43
C TYR A 209 -10.22 -19.07 20.41
N ASP A 210 -8.92 -18.88 20.62
CA ASP A 210 -8.15 -19.55 21.66
C ASP A 210 -8.61 -19.09 23.07
N MET A 211 -8.77 -20.06 23.98
CA MET A 211 -9.04 -19.78 25.40
C MET A 211 -7.79 -20.15 26.20
N LEU A 212 -7.10 -19.13 26.70
CA LEU A 212 -5.87 -19.30 27.47
C LEU A 212 -6.16 -19.74 28.92
N PRO A 213 -5.26 -20.51 29.56
CA PRO A 213 -3.94 -20.92 29.05
C PRO A 213 -3.97 -22.18 28.16
N ASP A 214 -4.93 -23.09 28.35
CA ASP A 214 -4.84 -24.48 27.89
C ASP A 214 -5.99 -24.95 26.98
N GLU A 215 -7.11 -24.23 26.92
CA GLU A 215 -8.24 -24.52 26.03
C GLU A 215 -8.07 -23.87 24.64
N GLN A 216 -6.87 -23.97 24.05
CA GLN A 216 -6.58 -23.47 22.69
C GLN A 216 -7.43 -24.21 21.63
N THR A 217 -7.84 -23.49 20.58
CA THR A 217 -8.55 -24.05 19.42
C THR A 217 -7.60 -24.96 18.63
N PRO A 218 -7.90 -26.26 18.48
CA PRO A 218 -6.94 -27.23 17.93
C PRO A 218 -6.75 -27.09 16.41
N PHE A 219 -7.78 -26.65 15.69
CA PHE A 219 -7.76 -26.36 14.25
C PHE A 219 -8.92 -25.42 13.91
N LEU A 220 -8.79 -24.68 12.80
CA LEU A 220 -9.86 -23.88 12.21
C LEU A 220 -10.47 -24.64 11.03
N ARG A 221 -11.77 -24.43 10.74
CA ARG A 221 -12.39 -24.90 9.49
C ARG A 221 -13.14 -23.77 8.79
N PRO A 222 -13.11 -23.68 7.45
CA PRO A 222 -14.05 -22.84 6.70
C PRO A 222 -15.49 -23.16 7.12
N LEU A 223 -16.32 -22.12 7.22
CA LEU A 223 -17.70 -22.28 7.66
C LEU A 223 -18.47 -23.15 6.66
N ARG A 224 -19.17 -24.16 7.18
CA ARG A 224 -19.99 -25.06 6.37
C ARG A 224 -21.39 -24.50 6.17
N ASP A 225 -21.91 -24.73 4.97
CA ASP A 225 -23.28 -24.41 4.56
C ASP A 225 -23.67 -22.96 4.93
N ALA A 226 -22.75 -22.02 4.69
CA ALA A 226 -22.99 -20.60 4.86
C ALA A 226 -24.08 -20.15 3.88
N THR A 227 -25.18 -19.59 4.40
CA THR A 227 -26.26 -19.15 3.52
C THR A 227 -25.86 -17.89 2.75
N GLU A 228 -26.48 -17.65 1.59
CA GLU A 228 -26.25 -16.39 0.84
C GLU A 228 -26.53 -15.16 1.70
N GLU A 229 -27.51 -15.24 2.61
CA GLU A 229 -27.82 -14.16 3.56
C GLU A 229 -26.72 -14.00 4.64
N GLU A 230 -26.19 -15.08 5.21
CA GLU A 230 -25.04 -15.01 6.13
C GLU A 230 -23.81 -14.39 5.46
N LEU A 231 -23.55 -14.75 4.19
CA LEU A 231 -22.49 -14.16 3.38
C LEU A 231 -22.76 -12.69 3.06
N ARG A 232 -23.99 -12.34 2.65
CA ARG A 232 -24.41 -10.95 2.36
C ARG A 232 -24.31 -10.06 3.59
N ILE A 233 -24.66 -10.54 4.78
CA ILE A 233 -24.52 -9.78 6.03
C ILE A 233 -23.06 -9.65 6.46
N ALA A 234 -22.27 -10.72 6.34
CA ALA A 234 -20.83 -10.63 6.60
C ALA A 234 -20.14 -9.67 5.61
N GLU A 235 -20.58 -9.65 4.35
CA GLU A 235 -20.10 -8.73 3.34
C GLU A 235 -20.63 -7.30 3.52
N SER A 236 -21.85 -7.08 4.00
CA SER A 236 -22.36 -5.73 4.28
C SER A 236 -21.67 -5.11 5.49
N ARG A 237 -21.37 -5.90 6.53
CA ARG A 237 -20.53 -5.47 7.67
C ARG A 237 -19.09 -5.20 7.23
N TRP A 238 -18.53 -6.03 6.34
CA TRP A 238 -17.25 -5.75 5.68
C TRP A 238 -17.27 -4.42 4.90
N ARG A 239 -18.35 -4.14 4.15
CA ARG A 239 -18.52 -2.88 3.39
C ARG A 239 -18.79 -1.65 4.28
N ALA A 240 -19.07 -1.84 5.57
CA ALA A 240 -19.21 -0.78 6.56
C ALA A 240 -17.86 -0.40 7.21
N ASP A 241 -16.98 -1.38 7.46
CA ASP A 241 -15.64 -1.15 8.04
C ASP A 241 -14.57 -0.88 6.98
N ALA A 242 -14.74 -1.34 5.74
CA ALA A 242 -14.05 -0.76 4.60
C ALA A 242 -14.72 0.59 4.27
N PRO A 243 -14.07 1.75 4.46
CA PRO A 243 -14.67 3.05 4.16
C PRO A 243 -15.17 3.10 2.71
N THR A 244 -16.50 3.08 2.58
CA THR A 244 -17.23 3.09 1.30
C THR A 244 -17.16 4.46 0.64
N SER A 245 -16.91 5.51 1.43
CA SER A 245 -16.51 6.83 0.99
C SER A 245 -14.99 6.92 0.78
N PRO A 246 -14.51 7.83 -0.09
CA PRO A 246 -13.09 8.16 -0.17
C PRO A 246 -12.52 8.54 1.20
N TRP A 247 -11.28 8.15 1.45
CA TRP A 247 -10.52 8.56 2.62
C TRP A 247 -9.16 9.10 2.21
N LEU A 248 -8.52 9.78 3.16
CA LEU A 248 -7.22 10.41 3.00
C LEU A 248 -6.38 10.15 4.26
N ALA A 249 -5.14 9.74 4.06
CA ALA A 249 -4.10 9.69 5.09
C ALA A 249 -2.99 10.70 4.74
N ALA A 250 -2.39 11.32 5.74
CA ALA A 250 -1.28 12.24 5.54
C ALA A 250 -0.22 12.11 6.64
N TYR A 251 1.05 12.17 6.23
CA TYR A 251 2.18 12.41 7.11
C TYR A 251 2.57 13.88 7.01
N VAL A 252 2.74 14.55 8.16
CA VAL A 252 3.05 15.99 8.24
C VAL A 252 4.24 16.21 9.16
N ASP A 253 5.32 16.75 8.62
CA ASP A 253 6.50 17.25 9.33
C ASP A 253 6.90 18.62 8.76
N LEU A 254 6.41 19.70 9.38
CA LEU A 254 6.74 21.06 8.94
C LEU A 254 8.23 21.40 9.14
N LEU A 255 8.95 20.71 10.05
CA LEU A 255 10.35 20.95 10.36
C LEU A 255 11.31 20.36 9.28
N ALA A 256 10.81 19.50 8.39
CA ALA A 256 11.52 19.05 7.19
C ALA A 256 11.97 20.22 6.28
N GLY A 257 11.29 21.37 6.34
CA GLY A 257 11.75 22.66 5.83
C GLY A 257 11.87 22.74 4.30
N ARG A 258 13.03 22.38 3.75
CA ARG A 258 13.25 22.30 2.29
C ARG A 258 13.02 20.90 1.72
N GLU A 259 12.95 19.88 2.59
CA GLU A 259 12.53 18.53 2.22
C GLU A 259 10.99 18.45 2.25
N THR A 260 10.42 17.34 1.75
CA THR A 260 8.96 17.13 1.74
C THR A 260 8.36 17.30 3.14
N GLN A 261 7.49 18.30 3.33
CA GLN A 261 6.84 18.57 4.62
C GLN A 261 5.53 17.81 4.79
N ILE A 262 4.84 17.50 3.68
CA ILE A 262 3.59 16.74 3.69
C ILE A 262 3.65 15.65 2.63
N VAL A 263 3.29 14.42 3.00
CA VAL A 263 2.96 13.34 2.07
C VAL A 263 1.48 13.01 2.26
N ILE A 264 0.73 12.93 1.17
CA ILE A 264 -0.71 12.64 1.15
C ILE A 264 -0.94 11.35 0.35
N TYR A 265 -1.83 10.51 0.84
CA TYR A 265 -2.37 9.37 0.11
C TYR A 265 -3.90 9.34 0.21
N SER A 266 -4.60 9.04 -0.88
CA SER A 266 -6.05 8.80 -0.89
C SER A 266 -6.40 7.45 -1.50
N SER A 267 -7.47 6.83 -0.98
CA SER A 267 -8.02 5.58 -1.56
C SER A 267 -8.42 5.70 -3.03
N LEU A 268 -8.72 6.90 -3.52
CA LEU A 268 -9.05 7.13 -4.93
C LEU A 268 -7.85 6.91 -5.87
N GLU A 269 -6.61 6.98 -5.37
CA GLU A 269 -5.41 6.70 -6.18
C GLU A 269 -5.36 5.26 -6.68
N ALA A 270 -6.00 4.32 -5.97
CA ALA A 270 -6.10 2.92 -6.41
C ALA A 270 -6.93 2.73 -7.69
N GLN A 271 -7.73 3.73 -8.09
CA GLN A 271 -8.52 3.74 -9.33
C GLN A 271 -8.02 4.80 -10.34
N ALA A 272 -6.80 5.31 -10.16
CA ALA A 272 -6.23 6.30 -11.07
C ALA A 272 -5.91 5.75 -12.46
N THR A 273 -5.79 6.63 -13.46
CA THR A 273 -5.20 6.27 -14.76
C THR A 273 -3.69 6.18 -14.66
N SER A 274 -3.10 5.15 -15.26
CA SER A 274 -1.68 5.18 -15.64
C SER A 274 -1.49 6.11 -16.83
N PRO A 275 -0.39 6.89 -16.88
CA PRO A 275 -0.14 7.84 -17.96
C PRO A 275 0.22 7.10 -19.26
N VAL A 276 -0.26 7.61 -20.39
CA VAL A 276 0.00 7.04 -21.72
C VAL A 276 0.95 7.97 -22.47
N LEU A 277 2.05 7.44 -22.99
CA LEU A 277 2.88 8.19 -23.94
C LEU A 277 2.07 8.46 -25.22
N GLU A 278 1.99 9.74 -25.61
CA GLU A 278 1.47 10.33 -26.87
C GLU A 278 0.24 11.25 -26.75
N SER A 279 -0.61 11.15 -25.71
CA SER A 279 -1.72 12.12 -25.52
C SER A 279 -2.03 12.46 -24.06
N ASP A 280 -2.38 11.45 -23.24
CA ASP A 280 -2.85 11.65 -21.86
C ASP A 280 -1.75 11.31 -20.85
N PHE A 281 -0.79 12.22 -20.72
CA PHE A 281 0.36 12.03 -19.83
C PHE A 281 0.02 12.23 -18.33
N VAL A 282 -1.09 12.89 -17.99
CA VAL A 282 -1.42 13.20 -16.60
C VAL A 282 -2.40 12.18 -16.03
N SER A 283 -2.01 11.52 -14.92
CA SER A 283 -2.90 10.63 -14.16
C SER A 283 -4.07 11.38 -13.52
N ILE A 284 -5.28 10.90 -13.80
CA ILE A 284 -6.54 11.39 -13.23
C ILE A 284 -7.18 10.32 -12.33
N LEU A 285 -7.99 10.74 -11.36
CA LEU A 285 -8.74 9.83 -10.49
C LEU A 285 -10.05 9.41 -11.17
N ARG A 286 -10.33 8.11 -11.27
CA ARG A 286 -11.63 7.61 -11.75
C ARG A 286 -12.54 7.36 -10.55
N ALA A 287 -13.46 8.28 -10.29
CA ALA A 287 -14.47 8.16 -9.23
C ALA A 287 -15.75 8.93 -9.58
N SER A 288 -16.83 8.71 -8.84
CA SER A 288 -18.05 9.51 -8.97
C SER A 288 -17.77 10.98 -8.62
N ARG A 289 -18.56 11.90 -9.18
CA ARG A 289 -18.45 13.34 -8.90
C ARG A 289 -18.54 13.62 -7.39
N GLU A 290 -19.46 12.97 -6.70
CA GLU A 290 -19.64 13.08 -5.24
C GLU A 290 -18.38 12.65 -4.47
N SER A 291 -17.74 11.54 -4.90
CA SER A 291 -16.48 11.07 -4.32
C SER A 291 -15.33 12.07 -4.55
N LEU A 292 -15.25 12.67 -5.73
CA LEU A 292 -14.24 13.70 -6.04
C LEU A 292 -14.47 14.99 -5.24
N GLU A 293 -15.73 15.41 -5.07
CA GLU A 293 -16.12 16.57 -4.26
C GLU A 293 -15.86 16.32 -2.75
N LEU A 294 -16.09 15.10 -2.25
CA LEU A 294 -15.75 14.71 -0.88
C LEU A 294 -14.24 14.64 -0.65
N ALA A 295 -13.47 14.06 -1.57
CA ALA A 295 -12.01 14.03 -1.50
C ALA A 295 -11.40 15.45 -1.55
N ARG A 296 -11.98 16.35 -2.36
CA ARG A 296 -11.66 17.79 -2.35
C ARG A 296 -11.93 18.40 -0.97
N ALA A 297 -13.10 18.16 -0.38
CA ALA A 297 -13.44 18.67 0.95
C ALA A 297 -12.46 18.16 2.03
N GLN A 298 -12.07 16.88 1.97
CA GLN A 298 -11.08 16.27 2.87
C GLN A 298 -9.69 16.90 2.72
N LEU A 299 -9.22 17.13 1.48
CA LEU A 299 -7.95 17.83 1.21
C LEU A 299 -7.93 19.23 1.82
N LEU A 300 -9.01 20.00 1.63
CA LEU A 300 -9.10 21.37 2.16
C LEU A 300 -9.26 21.38 3.70
N ALA A 301 -9.97 20.40 4.27
CA ALA A 301 -10.05 20.22 5.72
C ALA A 301 -8.69 19.85 6.33
N LEU A 302 -7.87 19.02 5.65
CA LEU A 302 -6.50 18.72 6.07
C LEU A 302 -5.64 20.00 6.05
N LEU A 303 -5.64 20.77 4.95
CA LEU A 303 -4.85 22.00 4.87
C LEU A 303 -5.26 23.02 5.93
N SER A 304 -6.58 23.13 6.19
CA SER A 304 -7.13 23.91 7.31
C SER A 304 -6.62 23.43 8.66
N HIS A 305 -6.63 22.11 8.90
CA HIS A 305 -6.13 21.51 10.14
C HIS A 305 -4.63 21.77 10.35
N VAL A 306 -3.80 21.56 9.32
CA VAL A 306 -2.36 21.83 9.39
C VAL A 306 -2.10 23.31 9.70
N LYS A 307 -2.80 24.25 9.03
CA LYS A 307 -2.69 25.69 9.31
C LYS A 307 -3.17 26.07 10.72
N THR A 308 -4.24 25.45 11.21
CA THR A 308 -4.86 25.82 12.50
C THR A 308 -4.08 25.26 13.68
N TYR A 309 -3.61 24.01 13.60
CA TYR A 309 -3.11 23.27 14.76
C TYR A 309 -1.61 22.96 14.73
N LEU A 310 -0.96 22.93 13.55
CA LEU A 310 0.47 22.57 13.42
C LEU A 310 1.36 23.74 13.04
N LEU A 311 0.85 24.66 12.20
CA LEU A 311 1.59 25.85 11.77
C LEU A 311 1.97 26.80 12.92
N PRO A 312 1.15 27.07 13.97
CA PRO A 312 1.52 28.00 15.03
C PRO A 312 2.76 27.57 15.82
N ASP A 313 2.88 26.28 16.14
CA ASP A 313 4.03 25.71 16.84
C ASP A 313 5.29 25.74 15.95
N TYR A 314 5.13 25.42 14.66
CA TYR A 314 6.21 25.55 13.68
C TYR A 314 6.71 27.01 13.58
N LEU A 315 5.80 27.98 13.42
CA LEU A 315 6.15 29.40 13.35
C LEU A 315 6.83 29.88 14.64
N SER A 316 6.37 29.42 15.80
CA SER A 316 7.02 29.70 17.09
C SER A 316 8.43 29.10 17.19
N SER A 317 8.62 27.88 16.68
CA SER A 317 9.93 27.21 16.65
C SER A 317 10.94 27.96 15.78
N ILE A 318 10.56 28.43 14.59
CA ILE A 318 11.49 29.17 13.71
C ILE A 318 11.76 30.58 14.24
N GLN A 319 10.82 31.21 14.95
CA GLN A 319 11.01 32.52 15.58
C GLN A 319 11.94 32.46 16.80
N SER A 320 11.68 31.52 17.73
CA SER A 320 12.54 31.31 18.91
C SER A 320 13.98 30.94 18.54
N THR A 321 14.14 30.20 17.44
CA THR A 321 15.45 29.79 16.91
C THR A 321 16.17 30.91 16.16
N GLY A 322 15.52 32.06 15.95
CA GLY A 322 16.07 33.26 15.30
C GLY A 322 17.27 33.91 15.99
N SER A 323 17.63 33.47 17.21
CA SER A 323 18.84 33.91 17.93
C SER A 323 19.86 32.78 18.21
N SER A 324 19.53 31.50 17.99
CA SER A 324 20.45 30.39 18.25
C SER A 324 20.01 29.07 17.60
N LEU A 325 20.82 28.56 16.66
CA LEU A 325 20.87 27.16 16.19
C LEU A 325 19.60 26.58 15.53
N LEU A 326 19.34 26.96 14.28
CA LEU A 326 18.49 26.14 13.38
C LEU A 326 19.12 24.74 13.19
N PRO A 327 18.38 23.64 13.40
CA PRO A 327 18.87 22.28 13.09
C PRO A 327 19.24 22.12 11.61
N ASN A 328 18.55 22.87 10.74
CA ASN A 328 18.80 22.92 9.31
C ASN A 328 19.81 24.04 8.96
N ASN A 329 21.10 23.76 9.14
CA ASN A 329 22.24 24.58 8.68
C ASN A 329 22.37 24.68 7.13
N LEU A 330 21.26 24.61 6.38
CA LEU A 330 21.23 24.89 4.94
C LEU A 330 21.27 26.39 4.61
N GLY A 331 21.26 27.29 5.60
CA GLY A 331 21.43 28.74 5.36
C GLY A 331 22.88 29.23 5.43
N ARG A 332 23.78 28.48 6.09
CA ARG A 332 25.13 28.94 6.48
C ARG A 332 26.28 28.10 5.89
N ASP A 333 25.94 26.98 5.27
CA ASP A 333 26.87 26.02 4.68
C ASP A 333 27.26 26.46 3.25
N PRO A 334 28.55 26.45 2.87
CA PRO A 334 28.97 26.83 1.51
C PRO A 334 28.25 26.04 0.40
N ALA A 335 27.91 24.77 0.63
CA ALA A 335 27.21 23.94 -0.37
C ALA A 335 25.75 24.36 -0.64
N SER A 336 25.16 25.25 0.16
CA SER A 336 23.78 25.73 -0.08
C SER A 336 23.69 27.00 -0.93
N LYS A 337 24.83 27.59 -1.30
CA LYS A 337 24.91 28.80 -2.14
C LYS A 337 24.92 28.50 -3.64
N HIS A 338 24.82 27.23 -4.05
CA HIS A 338 24.69 26.87 -5.46
C HIS A 338 23.32 27.29 -6.00
N SER A 339 23.35 28.06 -7.09
CA SER A 339 22.21 28.79 -7.66
C SER A 339 21.11 27.92 -8.29
N GLY A 340 21.24 26.58 -8.24
CA GLY A 340 20.29 25.62 -8.81
C GLY A 340 19.42 24.87 -7.79
N LEU A 341 19.53 25.16 -6.48
CA LEU A 341 18.70 24.50 -5.47
C LEU A 341 17.28 25.06 -5.44
N ILE A 342 16.29 24.17 -5.34
CA ILE A 342 14.87 24.53 -5.20
C ILE A 342 14.69 25.49 -3.98
N PRO A 343 14.00 26.63 -4.16
CA PRO A 343 13.79 27.60 -3.08
C PRO A 343 12.97 26.99 -1.93
N ALA A 344 13.15 27.50 -0.70
CA ALA A 344 12.31 27.08 0.42
C ALA A 344 10.82 27.42 0.14
N PRO A 345 9.86 26.69 0.74
CA PRO A 345 8.49 27.19 0.85
C PRO A 345 8.46 28.46 1.72
N PRO A 346 7.58 29.43 1.45
CA PRO A 346 7.27 30.51 2.40
C PRO A 346 6.85 29.93 3.78
N PRO A 347 7.13 30.60 4.92
CA PRO A 347 6.86 30.02 6.25
C PRO A 347 5.41 29.68 6.56
N GLN A 348 4.44 30.24 5.83
CA GLN A 348 2.99 29.96 5.96
C GLN A 348 2.47 28.96 4.90
N ALA A 349 3.35 28.49 4.02
CA ALA A 349 3.04 27.56 2.94
C ALA A 349 3.68 26.19 3.20
N PHE A 350 3.11 25.15 2.60
CA PHE A 350 3.48 23.77 2.82
C PHE A 350 3.99 23.13 1.54
N LEU A 351 5.18 22.51 1.59
CA LEU A 351 5.72 21.68 0.51
C LEU A 351 5.13 20.26 0.61
N ILE A 352 4.11 20.00 -0.21
CA ILE A 352 3.54 18.66 -0.40
C ILE A 352 4.37 17.95 -1.47
N GLY A 353 4.85 16.74 -1.18
CA GLY A 353 5.65 15.91 -2.09
C GLY A 353 4.97 14.59 -2.43
N ASN A 354 5.39 13.96 -3.54
CA ASN A 354 4.77 12.75 -4.09
C ASN A 354 3.25 12.89 -4.38
N LEU A 355 2.68 14.11 -4.45
CA LEU A 355 1.24 14.31 -4.55
C LEU A 355 0.72 13.81 -5.90
N HIS A 356 -0.22 12.86 -5.89
CA HIS A 356 -0.85 12.35 -7.10
C HIS A 356 -1.44 13.49 -7.94
N THR A 357 -1.17 13.55 -9.24
CA THR A 357 -1.60 14.68 -10.10
C THR A 357 -3.11 14.88 -10.07
N GLY A 358 -3.89 13.80 -10.08
CA GLY A 358 -5.35 13.86 -9.91
C GLY A 358 -5.84 14.39 -8.55
N LEU A 359 -5.08 14.23 -7.45
CA LEU A 359 -5.41 14.90 -6.18
C LEU A 359 -5.04 16.39 -6.24
N PHE A 360 -3.92 16.75 -6.87
CA PHE A 360 -3.59 18.15 -7.13
C PHE A 360 -4.64 18.83 -7.99
N SER A 361 -5.18 18.16 -9.02
CA SER A 361 -6.29 18.66 -9.84
C SER A 361 -7.55 18.98 -9.01
N LEU A 362 -7.83 18.27 -7.91
CA LEU A 362 -8.94 18.62 -7.02
C LEU A 362 -8.74 19.97 -6.32
N LEU A 363 -7.50 20.44 -6.15
CA LEU A 363 -7.17 21.77 -5.62
C LEU A 363 -7.31 22.90 -6.67
N ARG A 364 -7.69 22.57 -7.91
CA ARG A 364 -7.88 23.51 -9.03
C ARG A 364 -9.37 23.72 -9.29
N ALA A 365 -9.76 24.94 -9.62
CA ALA A 365 -11.16 25.28 -9.88
C ALA A 365 -11.73 24.50 -11.08
N SER A 366 -10.93 24.31 -12.13
CA SER A 366 -11.26 23.56 -13.35
C SER A 366 -11.30 22.04 -13.16
N GLY A 367 -10.64 21.50 -12.14
CA GLY A 367 -10.37 20.06 -12.05
C GLY A 367 -9.28 19.55 -13.01
N ASP A 368 -8.53 20.45 -13.67
CA ASP A 368 -7.39 20.11 -14.53
C ASP A 368 -6.05 20.47 -13.86
N TYR A 369 -5.02 19.69 -14.17
CA TYR A 369 -3.66 19.84 -13.67
C TYR A 369 -2.92 21.08 -14.22
N THR A 370 -3.12 21.40 -15.50
CA THR A 370 -2.34 22.42 -16.21
C THR A 370 -2.87 23.84 -16.01
N HIS A 371 -4.19 23.98 -15.86
CA HIS A 371 -4.84 25.27 -15.62
C HIS A 371 -4.40 25.94 -14.31
N SER A 372 -4.32 27.27 -14.32
CA SER A 372 -3.67 28.07 -13.28
C SER A 372 -4.49 28.33 -12.02
N ASP A 373 -5.83 28.24 -12.08
CA ASP A 373 -6.71 28.79 -11.05
C ASP A 373 -6.95 27.79 -9.90
N PRO A 374 -6.54 28.12 -8.65
CA PRO A 374 -6.83 27.30 -7.48
C PRO A 374 -8.29 27.44 -7.05
N VAL A 375 -8.75 26.53 -6.18
CA VAL A 375 -10.04 26.71 -5.48
C VAL A 375 -10.01 27.93 -4.55
N PRO A 376 -11.17 28.55 -4.23
CA PRO A 376 -11.23 29.70 -3.33
C PRO A 376 -10.55 29.45 -1.98
N GLY A 377 -9.83 30.45 -1.48
CA GLY A 377 -9.04 30.34 -0.25
C GLY A 377 -7.73 29.57 -0.38
N LEU A 378 -7.37 29.04 -1.55
CA LEU A 378 -6.07 28.37 -1.76
C LEU A 378 -5.16 29.20 -2.67
N ARG A 379 -3.88 29.32 -2.31
CA ARG A 379 -2.81 29.88 -3.14
C ARG A 379 -1.81 28.79 -3.47
N VAL A 380 -1.59 28.51 -4.76
CA VAL A 380 -0.53 27.63 -5.24
C VAL A 380 0.66 28.50 -5.64
N HIS A 381 1.77 28.40 -4.92
CA HIS A 381 3.00 29.17 -5.18
C HIS A 381 3.81 28.60 -6.35
N ARG A 382 3.89 27.28 -6.43
CA ARG A 382 4.57 26.52 -7.49
C ARG A 382 4.12 25.06 -7.45
N PHE A 383 4.20 24.40 -8.60
CA PHE A 383 4.06 22.95 -8.77
C PHE A 383 4.90 22.53 -9.97
N ASP A 384 5.24 21.24 -10.08
CA ASP A 384 6.07 20.76 -11.19
C ASP A 384 5.25 20.66 -12.48
N ASN A 385 5.71 21.32 -13.55
CA ASN A 385 5.13 21.16 -14.88
C ASN A 385 6.27 21.10 -15.91
N PRO A 386 6.51 19.96 -16.58
CA PRO A 386 5.71 18.72 -16.55
C PRO A 386 5.85 17.91 -15.23
N PRO A 387 4.90 17.00 -14.93
CA PRO A 387 4.91 16.22 -13.69
C PRO A 387 6.00 15.13 -13.67
N TYR A 388 6.14 14.46 -12.52
CA TYR A 388 6.98 13.28 -12.34
C TYR A 388 6.22 12.00 -12.68
N VAL A 389 6.85 11.07 -13.39
CA VAL A 389 6.40 9.67 -13.54
C VAL A 389 6.86 8.86 -12.35
N LYS A 390 5.93 8.14 -11.71
CA LYS A 390 6.25 7.16 -10.67
C LYS A 390 6.45 5.77 -11.29
N TYR A 391 7.68 5.28 -11.23
CA TYR A 391 8.05 3.91 -11.57
C TYR A 391 7.99 3.04 -10.31
N LEU A 392 7.48 1.82 -10.42
CA LEU A 392 7.29 0.85 -9.35
C LEU A 392 8.11 -0.42 -9.62
N PHE A 393 8.75 -0.95 -8.58
CA PHE A 393 9.65 -2.10 -8.64
C PHE A 393 9.30 -3.10 -7.53
N ARG A 394 9.22 -4.39 -7.89
CA ARG A 394 8.90 -5.49 -6.97
C ARG A 394 10.17 -6.17 -6.47
N GLY A 395 10.25 -6.50 -5.18
CA GLY A 395 11.43 -7.12 -4.55
C GLY A 395 11.88 -8.42 -5.19
N GLN A 396 10.92 -9.25 -5.64
CA GLN A 396 11.15 -10.51 -6.37
C GLN A 396 11.92 -10.34 -7.70
N ASP A 397 12.01 -9.13 -8.26
CA ASP A 397 12.78 -8.88 -9.49
C ASP A 397 14.25 -8.51 -9.20
N PHE A 398 14.60 -8.33 -7.92
CA PHE A 398 15.91 -7.85 -7.46
C PHE A 398 16.61 -8.84 -6.50
N VAL A 399 15.85 -9.57 -5.69
CA VAL A 399 16.35 -10.65 -4.83
C VAL A 399 16.37 -11.93 -5.66
N ILE A 400 17.58 -12.44 -5.96
CA ILE A 400 17.76 -13.78 -6.53
C ILE A 400 17.91 -14.73 -5.34
N ASP A 401 16.93 -15.61 -5.13
CA ASP A 401 17.10 -16.72 -4.20
C ASP A 401 18.17 -17.67 -4.76
N SER A 402 19.17 -17.97 -3.93
CA SER A 402 20.33 -18.78 -4.30
C SER A 402 20.04 -20.29 -4.41
N SER A 403 18.77 -20.70 -4.36
CA SER A 403 18.31 -22.08 -4.55
C SER A 403 17.99 -22.44 -6.00
N ASP A 404 17.52 -21.48 -6.81
CA ASP A 404 16.91 -21.76 -8.12
C ASP A 404 17.87 -21.44 -9.27
N SER A 405 19.04 -22.09 -9.25
CA SER A 405 20.06 -21.96 -10.30
C SER A 405 19.79 -22.86 -11.51
N SER A 406 18.60 -22.75 -12.12
CA SER A 406 18.29 -23.30 -13.45
C SER A 406 17.14 -22.54 -14.12
N ASP A 407 17.30 -22.26 -15.43
CA ASP A 407 16.25 -21.88 -16.38
C ASP A 407 15.66 -20.45 -16.36
N SER A 408 16.51 -19.42 -16.18
CA SER A 408 16.22 -18.06 -16.71
C SER A 408 17.48 -17.21 -16.97
N PRO A 409 18.13 -17.34 -18.15
CA PRO A 409 19.41 -16.67 -18.45
C PRO A 409 19.32 -15.14 -18.71
N GLY A 410 18.20 -14.49 -18.39
CA GLY A 410 17.94 -13.08 -18.72
C GLY A 410 17.78 -12.08 -17.55
N ARG A 411 17.78 -12.52 -16.29
CA ARG A 411 17.46 -11.67 -15.11
C ARG A 411 18.64 -11.25 -14.23
N ALA A 412 19.75 -11.98 -14.24
CA ALA A 412 20.98 -11.53 -13.60
C ALA A 412 21.53 -10.33 -14.38
N LEU A 413 21.76 -9.21 -13.70
CA LEU A 413 22.46 -8.09 -14.32
C LEU A 413 23.94 -8.45 -14.41
N ALA A 414 24.60 -8.08 -15.52
CA ALA A 414 26.03 -8.29 -15.68
C ALA A 414 26.81 -7.79 -14.44
N PRO A 415 27.94 -8.42 -14.08
CA PRO A 415 28.83 -7.89 -13.06
C PRO A 415 29.19 -6.43 -13.37
N LEU A 416 29.49 -5.67 -12.33
CA LEU A 416 29.94 -4.29 -12.48
C LEU A 416 31.18 -4.27 -13.41
N PRO A 417 31.28 -3.34 -14.39
CA PRO A 417 32.35 -3.39 -15.38
C PRO A 417 33.75 -3.25 -14.75
N ASP A 418 34.75 -3.82 -15.41
CA ASP A 418 36.14 -3.83 -14.93
C ASP A 418 36.65 -2.41 -14.62
N GLY A 419 37.38 -2.28 -13.50
CA GLY A 419 37.89 -1.00 -12.99
C GLY A 419 36.87 -0.16 -12.20
N PHE A 420 35.68 -0.69 -11.92
CA PHE A 420 34.70 -0.09 -11.01
C PHE A 420 34.36 -1.01 -9.83
N ARG A 421 33.99 -0.42 -8.69
CA ARG A 421 33.73 -1.17 -7.45
C ARG A 421 32.80 -0.45 -6.47
N PHE A 422 32.08 -1.22 -5.64
CA PHE A 422 31.09 -0.72 -4.67
C PHE A 422 31.65 -0.38 -3.28
N THR A 423 32.96 -0.51 -3.09
CA THR A 423 33.69 -0.19 -1.85
C THR A 423 34.76 0.85 -2.12
N ASP A 424 35.17 1.61 -1.10
CA ASP A 424 36.37 2.45 -1.21
C ASP A 424 37.66 1.63 -1.08
N LYS A 425 38.84 2.26 -1.26
CA LYS A 425 40.15 1.58 -1.24
C LYS A 425 40.45 0.87 0.08
N GLU A 426 39.81 1.31 1.16
CA GLU A 426 39.90 0.70 2.49
C GLU A 426 38.88 -0.44 2.69
N GLY A 427 38.09 -0.78 1.67
CA GLY A 427 37.09 -1.84 1.68
C GLY A 427 35.76 -1.46 2.33
N ARG A 428 35.55 -0.17 2.67
CA ARG A 428 34.34 0.28 3.36
C ARG A 428 33.16 0.34 2.39
N ILE A 429 31.99 -0.02 2.90
CA ILE A 429 30.74 -0.09 2.14
C ILE A 429 29.89 1.16 2.41
N GLY A 430 29.25 1.69 1.37
CA GLY A 430 28.29 2.79 1.47
C GLY A 430 28.94 4.17 1.53
N VAL A 431 28.10 5.19 1.72
CA VAL A 431 28.50 6.60 1.70
C VAL A 431 29.25 6.97 2.98
N GLN A 432 30.48 7.46 2.82
CA GLN A 432 31.35 7.86 3.93
C GLN A 432 31.09 9.31 4.36
N PRO A 433 31.34 9.70 5.63
CA PRO A 433 31.03 11.04 6.13
C PRO A 433 31.64 12.21 5.35
N HIS A 434 32.83 12.04 4.77
CA HIS A 434 33.47 13.10 3.97
C HIS A 434 32.85 13.30 2.58
N GLN A 435 32.04 12.34 2.10
CA GLN A 435 31.46 12.34 0.76
C GLN A 435 30.12 13.09 0.68
N TYR A 436 29.44 13.28 1.81
CA TYR A 436 28.12 13.92 1.84
C TYR A 436 28.11 15.33 1.24
N ASP A 437 29.20 16.09 1.33
CA ASP A 437 29.21 17.47 0.84
C ASP A 437 29.37 17.54 -0.69
N LEU A 438 30.07 16.58 -1.32
CA LEU A 438 30.02 16.39 -2.79
C LEU A 438 28.61 16.00 -3.23
N ILE A 439 28.00 15.03 -2.55
CA ILE A 439 26.65 14.54 -2.88
C ILE A 439 25.63 15.68 -2.78
N ARG A 440 25.75 16.54 -1.76
CA ARG A 440 24.90 17.73 -1.55
C ARG A 440 25.15 18.83 -2.58
N PHE A 441 26.39 19.02 -3.03
CA PHE A 441 26.74 19.93 -4.12
C PHE A 441 26.16 19.48 -5.47
N ARG A 442 26.09 18.16 -5.71
CA ARG A 442 25.69 17.54 -6.97
C ARG A 442 24.19 17.21 -7.08
N THR A 443 23.39 17.42 -6.02
CA THR A 443 21.94 17.23 -6.03
C THR A 443 21.18 18.55 -6.13
N ASN A 444 20.29 18.67 -7.10
CA ASN A 444 19.40 19.83 -7.24
C ASN A 444 18.21 19.76 -6.26
N VAL A 445 17.86 18.56 -5.81
CA VAL A 445 16.86 18.34 -4.75
C VAL A 445 17.56 18.54 -3.41
N PRO A 446 17.17 19.55 -2.60
CA PRO A 446 17.82 19.81 -1.32
C PRO A 446 17.69 18.61 -0.39
N ARG A 447 18.81 18.15 0.17
CA ARG A 447 18.83 17.16 1.26
C ARG A 447 19.71 17.63 2.41
N SER A 448 19.24 17.43 3.64
CA SER A 448 20.02 17.71 4.83
C SER A 448 21.10 16.64 5.02
N ARG A 449 22.24 17.01 5.62
CA ARG A 449 23.29 16.03 5.97
C ARG A 449 22.77 14.98 6.97
N GLY A 450 21.90 15.39 7.90
CA GLY A 450 21.24 14.47 8.84
C GLY A 450 20.29 13.50 8.16
N THR A 451 19.61 13.93 7.08
CA THR A 451 18.75 13.07 6.25
C THR A 451 19.61 12.06 5.49
N LEU A 452 20.61 12.50 4.73
CA LEU A 452 21.51 11.60 3.98
C LEU A 452 22.26 10.60 4.87
N THR A 453 22.52 10.94 6.14
CA THR A 453 23.15 10.01 7.11
C THR A 453 22.20 8.88 7.55
N LYS A 454 20.88 9.09 7.47
CA LYS A 454 19.85 8.09 7.81
C LYS A 454 19.42 7.24 6.61
N LEU A 455 19.64 7.73 5.39
CA LEU A 455 19.24 7.02 4.18
C LEU A 455 20.32 6.00 3.76
N PRO A 456 19.95 4.75 3.45
CA PRO A 456 20.89 3.78 2.88
C PRO A 456 21.36 4.27 1.50
N GLY A 457 22.66 4.53 1.40
CA GLY A 457 23.33 4.96 0.18
C GLY A 457 24.28 3.90 -0.37
N VAL A 458 24.30 3.72 -1.69
CA VAL A 458 25.28 2.92 -2.42
C VAL A 458 26.12 3.86 -3.29
N THR A 459 27.42 3.58 -3.34
CA THR A 459 28.44 4.32 -4.08
C THR A 459 29.16 3.40 -5.05
N ILE A 460 29.66 3.96 -6.16
CA ILE A 460 30.63 3.33 -7.06
C ILE A 460 31.88 4.20 -7.09
N TYR A 461 33.04 3.56 -7.05
CA TYR A 461 34.37 4.13 -7.18
C TYR A 461 35.04 3.60 -8.46
N SER A 462 36.06 4.32 -8.94
CA SER A 462 36.81 4.00 -10.16
C SER A 462 38.28 3.84 -9.84
N ASP A 463 38.87 2.73 -10.26
CA ASP A 463 40.31 2.47 -10.08
C ASP A 463 41.15 3.39 -10.98
N TYR A 464 40.60 3.82 -12.11
CA TYR A 464 41.23 4.77 -13.05
C TYR A 464 41.36 6.20 -12.50
N ALA A 465 40.62 6.56 -11.44
CA ALA A 465 40.66 7.90 -10.85
C ALA A 465 41.95 8.18 -10.04
N ALA A 466 42.84 7.20 -9.92
CA ALA A 466 43.88 7.16 -8.90
C ALA A 466 45.26 7.73 -9.29
N GLU A 467 45.56 7.93 -10.58
CA GLU A 467 46.97 8.14 -11.02
C GLU A 467 47.39 9.60 -11.23
N ASN A 468 46.44 10.54 -11.38
CA ASN A 468 46.75 11.94 -11.74
C ASN A 468 46.81 12.93 -10.56
N SER A 469 46.66 12.45 -9.31
CA SER A 469 46.89 13.27 -8.10
C SER A 469 47.98 12.66 -7.22
N SER A 470 49.20 13.17 -7.37
CA SER A 470 50.34 12.89 -6.49
C SER A 470 50.14 13.40 -5.06
N ASP A 471 49.16 14.30 -4.84
CA ASP A 471 48.63 14.63 -3.53
C ASP A 471 47.47 13.69 -3.16
N ARG A 472 47.67 12.87 -2.11
CA ARG A 472 46.56 12.19 -1.43
C ARG A 472 45.58 13.25 -0.93
N ALA A 473 44.37 13.30 -1.49
CA ALA A 473 43.30 14.12 -0.96
C ALA A 473 43.12 13.79 0.55
N PRO A 474 43.22 14.77 1.47
CA PRO A 474 43.35 14.51 2.91
C PRO A 474 42.08 13.93 3.56
N LEU A 475 41.02 13.74 2.78
CA LEU A 475 39.70 13.28 3.21
C LEU A 475 39.38 11.83 2.78
N GLY A 476 40.23 11.19 1.98
CA GLY A 476 40.00 9.85 1.44
C GLY A 476 39.37 9.84 0.05
N GLU A 477 38.99 8.66 -0.43
CA GLU A 477 38.46 8.45 -1.78
C GLU A 477 37.04 9.01 -1.96
N MET A 478 36.75 9.53 -3.15
CA MET A 478 35.46 10.11 -3.53
C MET A 478 34.73 9.20 -4.55
N PRO A 479 33.40 9.03 -4.44
CA PRO A 479 32.63 8.20 -5.36
C PRO A 479 32.36 8.93 -6.67
N ILE A 480 32.26 8.18 -7.77
CA ILE A 480 31.95 8.68 -9.12
C ILE A 480 30.47 8.49 -9.50
N ALA A 481 29.75 7.65 -8.78
CA ALA A 481 28.30 7.47 -8.89
C ALA A 481 27.72 7.06 -7.54
N TRP A 482 26.47 7.43 -7.29
CA TRP A 482 25.75 7.07 -6.06
C TRP A 482 24.24 7.05 -6.27
N ALA A 483 23.55 6.33 -5.39
CA ALA A 483 22.10 6.37 -5.24
C ALA A 483 21.71 6.10 -3.78
N PHE A 484 20.56 6.62 -3.35
CA PHE A 484 20.00 6.40 -2.03
C PHE A 484 18.59 5.81 -2.15
N LEU A 485 18.13 5.08 -1.13
CA LEU A 485 16.70 4.86 -0.91
C LEU A 485 16.19 5.79 0.20
N GLY A 486 15.07 6.47 -0.07
CA GLY A 486 14.31 7.25 0.90
C GLY A 486 13.56 6.36 1.90
N ILE A 487 13.08 6.98 2.98
CA ILE A 487 12.27 6.29 4.02
C ILE A 487 10.87 5.89 3.55
N ASP A 488 10.50 6.26 2.33
CA ASP A 488 9.27 5.90 1.61
C ASP A 488 9.53 4.80 0.56
N GLY A 489 10.73 4.22 0.54
CA GLY A 489 11.16 3.30 -0.51
C GLY A 489 11.51 3.99 -1.84
N SER A 490 11.67 5.33 -1.86
CA SER A 490 12.00 6.06 -3.09
C SER A 490 13.48 5.96 -3.47
N LEU A 491 13.80 5.54 -4.69
CA LEU A 491 15.14 5.73 -5.27
C LEU A 491 15.35 7.24 -5.50
N ALA A 492 16.30 7.80 -4.77
CA ALA A 492 16.54 9.23 -4.70
C ALA A 492 18.04 9.57 -4.83
N THR A 493 18.33 10.81 -5.20
CA THR A 493 19.70 11.35 -5.25
C THR A 493 20.63 10.55 -6.17
N LEU A 494 20.07 9.90 -7.21
CA LEU A 494 20.82 9.14 -8.21
C LEU A 494 21.72 10.08 -9.03
N HIS A 495 23.02 9.80 -9.09
CA HIS A 495 23.98 10.58 -9.86
C HIS A 495 25.09 9.70 -10.44
N VAL A 496 25.62 10.13 -11.58
CA VAL A 496 26.89 9.66 -12.17
C VAL A 496 27.63 10.92 -12.65
N GLU A 497 28.88 11.07 -12.23
CA GLU A 497 29.75 12.18 -12.65
C GLU A 497 29.87 12.20 -14.19
N PRO A 498 29.87 13.39 -14.83
CA PRO A 498 29.69 13.53 -16.28
C PRO A 498 30.60 12.65 -17.14
N GLU A 499 31.87 12.56 -16.79
CA GLU A 499 32.93 11.82 -17.48
C GLU A 499 32.78 10.29 -17.40
N TYR A 500 31.98 9.77 -16.45
CA TYR A 500 31.70 8.33 -16.29
C TYR A 500 30.33 7.91 -16.84
N ARG A 501 29.61 8.81 -17.52
CA ARG A 501 28.30 8.52 -18.14
C ARG A 501 28.45 7.62 -19.37
N GLY A 502 27.34 7.04 -19.81
CA GLY A 502 27.30 6.06 -20.91
C GLY A 502 27.69 4.63 -20.53
N GLN A 503 28.41 4.45 -19.42
CA GLN A 503 28.95 3.15 -18.95
C GLN A 503 27.96 2.33 -18.09
N ASN A 504 26.65 2.60 -18.21
CA ASN A 504 25.56 1.99 -17.41
C ASN A 504 25.70 2.08 -15.87
N LEU A 505 26.65 2.82 -15.29
CA LEU A 505 26.86 2.89 -13.82
C LEU A 505 25.60 3.28 -13.03
N ALA A 506 24.76 4.16 -13.60
CA ALA A 506 23.45 4.52 -13.03
C ALA A 506 22.53 3.30 -12.82
N LEU A 507 22.59 2.32 -13.72
CA LEU A 507 21.83 1.07 -13.65
C LEU A 507 22.35 0.19 -12.50
N HIS A 508 23.67 -0.01 -12.43
CA HIS A 508 24.30 -0.84 -11.41
C HIS A 508 24.11 -0.28 -10.00
N VAL A 509 24.34 1.03 -9.80
CA VAL A 509 24.20 1.65 -8.47
C VAL A 509 22.74 1.66 -8.00
N SER A 510 21.79 1.84 -8.92
CA SER A 510 20.36 1.76 -8.61
C SER A 510 19.93 0.33 -8.26
N LYS A 511 20.34 -0.68 -9.04
CA LYS A 511 20.00 -2.09 -8.74
C LYS A 511 20.58 -2.51 -7.39
N GLU A 512 21.82 -2.13 -7.08
CA GLU A 512 22.46 -2.50 -5.82
C GLU A 512 21.83 -1.77 -4.62
N ALA A 513 21.41 -0.51 -4.77
CA ALA A 513 20.64 0.20 -3.75
C ALA A 513 19.29 -0.51 -3.49
N MET A 514 18.52 -0.80 -4.55
CA MET A 514 17.25 -1.52 -4.48
C MET A 514 17.40 -2.91 -3.85
N ARG A 515 18.40 -3.70 -4.31
CA ARG A 515 18.68 -5.05 -3.79
C ARG A 515 19.01 -5.03 -2.30
N ARG A 516 19.84 -4.09 -1.83
CA ARG A 516 20.17 -3.95 -0.40
C ARG A 516 18.99 -3.48 0.44
N GLY A 517 18.14 -2.60 -0.11
CA GLY A 517 16.95 -2.12 0.60
C GLY A 517 15.88 -3.18 0.79
N MET A 518 15.68 -4.05 -0.20
CA MET A 518 14.61 -5.06 -0.25
C MET A 518 15.04 -6.47 0.19
N ALA A 519 16.32 -6.69 0.52
CA ALA A 519 16.80 -7.95 1.08
C ALA A 519 16.22 -8.19 2.50
N GLU A 520 16.16 -9.46 2.93
CA GLU A 520 15.80 -9.79 4.31
C GLU A 520 16.84 -9.23 5.30
N GLY A 521 16.38 -8.61 6.39
CA GLY A 521 17.23 -7.84 7.29
C GLY A 521 17.68 -6.49 6.73
N GLY A 522 17.19 -6.12 5.54
CA GLY A 522 17.27 -4.76 5.00
C GLY A 522 16.32 -3.81 5.71
N ILE A 523 16.29 -2.55 5.27
CA ILE A 523 15.50 -1.50 5.95
C ILE A 523 13.99 -1.69 5.74
N TRP A 524 13.58 -2.35 4.65
CA TRP A 524 12.17 -2.53 4.26
C TRP A 524 11.61 -3.94 4.51
N ARG A 525 12.37 -4.81 5.18
CA ARG A 525 11.92 -6.16 5.55
C ARG A 525 12.64 -6.63 6.81
N HIS A 526 11.91 -6.74 7.91
CA HIS A 526 12.43 -7.39 9.11
C HIS A 526 12.65 -8.89 8.85
N CYS A 527 13.62 -9.51 9.54
CA CYS A 527 13.88 -10.94 9.39
C CYS A 527 12.64 -11.76 9.80
N GLY A 528 12.19 -12.67 8.95
CA GLY A 528 10.94 -13.42 9.13
C GLY A 528 9.63 -12.66 8.83
N GLU A 529 9.68 -11.47 8.22
CA GLU A 529 8.49 -10.73 7.79
C GLU A 529 7.98 -11.25 6.42
N GLU A 530 6.83 -11.93 6.41
CA GLU A 530 6.18 -12.43 5.20
C GLU A 530 5.50 -11.28 4.43
N GLY A 531 6.02 -10.93 3.24
CA GLY A 531 5.39 -9.93 2.36
C GLY A 531 6.22 -9.56 1.12
N GLU A 532 5.57 -9.10 0.06
CA GLU A 532 6.25 -8.55 -1.13
C GLU A 532 6.80 -7.16 -0.80
N ALA A 533 8.13 -6.98 -0.89
CA ALA A 533 8.74 -5.66 -0.75
C ALA A 533 8.60 -4.86 -2.05
N TRP A 534 8.37 -3.54 -1.94
CA TRP A 534 8.25 -2.64 -3.08
C TRP A 534 9.14 -1.41 -2.88
N VAL A 535 9.72 -0.92 -3.97
CA VAL A 535 10.40 0.38 -4.04
C VAL A 535 9.88 1.15 -5.25
N HIS A 536 10.04 2.47 -5.25
CA HIS A 536 9.59 3.31 -6.35
C HIS A 536 10.66 4.34 -6.76
N ALA A 537 10.50 4.97 -7.92
CA ALA A 537 11.31 6.11 -8.32
C ALA A 537 10.41 7.15 -8.97
N ASN A 538 10.58 8.42 -8.61
CA ASN A 538 9.86 9.52 -9.25
C ASN A 538 10.82 10.25 -10.17
N VAL A 539 10.51 10.31 -11.46
CA VAL A 539 11.37 10.92 -12.48
C VAL A 539 10.59 11.96 -13.27
N LEU A 540 11.09 13.19 -13.37
CA LEU A 540 10.51 14.23 -14.25
C LEU A 540 10.26 13.67 -15.65
N GLU A 541 9.09 13.95 -16.21
CA GLU A 541 8.69 13.58 -17.57
C GLU A 541 9.80 13.85 -18.61
N SER A 542 10.40 15.04 -18.52
CA SER A 542 11.44 15.55 -19.40
C SER A 542 12.83 14.95 -19.15
N ASN A 543 13.04 14.22 -18.05
CA ASN A 543 14.31 13.56 -17.73
C ASN A 543 14.38 12.18 -18.41
N ILE A 544 14.45 12.19 -19.73
CA ILE A 544 14.51 11.01 -20.60
C ILE A 544 15.67 10.06 -20.22
N ALA A 545 16.80 10.61 -19.76
CA ALA A 545 17.95 9.82 -19.34
C ALA A 545 17.63 8.94 -18.12
N SER A 546 17.06 9.52 -17.06
CA SER A 546 16.68 8.75 -15.86
C SER A 546 15.47 7.84 -16.12
N ARG A 547 14.52 8.24 -16.97
CA ARG A 547 13.39 7.39 -17.39
C ARG A 547 13.86 6.08 -18.04
N ARG A 548 14.80 6.19 -19.00
CA ARG A 548 15.45 5.03 -19.63
C ARG A 548 16.22 4.15 -18.64
N VAL A 549 16.73 4.69 -17.53
CA VAL A 549 17.34 3.88 -16.46
C VAL A 549 16.25 3.11 -15.70
N MET A 550 15.13 3.75 -15.33
CA MET A 550 14.02 3.08 -14.64
C MET A 550 13.39 1.98 -15.50
N GLU A 551 13.22 2.23 -16.79
CA GLU A 551 12.73 1.24 -17.77
C GLU A 551 13.68 0.04 -17.89
N LYS A 552 15.00 0.29 -17.97
CA LYS A 552 16.03 -0.77 -17.97
C LYS A 552 16.14 -1.55 -16.64
N LEU A 553 15.70 -0.97 -15.53
CA LEU A 553 15.59 -1.66 -14.23
C LEU A 553 14.32 -2.54 -14.14
N GLY A 554 13.45 -2.55 -15.16
CA GLY A 554 12.17 -3.25 -15.12
C GLY A 554 11.06 -2.49 -14.39
N GLY A 555 11.19 -1.16 -14.26
CA GLY A 555 10.23 -0.33 -13.56
C GLY A 555 8.91 -0.22 -14.31
N ASN A 556 7.83 -0.61 -13.64
CA ASN A 556 6.47 -0.46 -14.17
C ASN A 556 5.98 0.97 -13.92
N ILE A 557 5.43 1.63 -14.93
CA ILE A 557 4.84 2.96 -14.78
C ILE A 557 3.53 2.82 -14.00
N GLY A 558 3.45 3.46 -12.83
CA GLY A 558 2.24 3.50 -12.00
C GLY A 558 1.34 4.67 -12.39
N TRP A 559 1.72 5.87 -11.94
CA TRP A 559 0.97 7.11 -12.08
C TRP A 559 1.89 8.34 -12.15
N THR A 560 1.34 9.53 -12.41
CA THR A 560 2.09 10.79 -12.26
C THR A 560 1.87 11.47 -10.91
N CYS A 561 2.91 12.14 -10.42
CA CYS A 561 2.89 12.92 -9.19
C CYS A 561 3.61 14.28 -9.34
N THR A 562 3.47 15.15 -8.34
CA THR A 562 4.03 16.51 -8.31
C THR A 562 4.49 16.89 -6.91
N TRP A 563 5.52 17.73 -6.82
CA TRP A 563 5.82 18.52 -5.63
C TRP A 563 5.17 19.89 -5.81
N THR A 564 4.38 20.29 -4.82
CA THR A 564 3.62 21.55 -4.86
C THR A 564 3.81 22.32 -3.56
N VAL A 565 3.86 23.65 -3.66
CA VAL A 565 3.84 24.53 -2.49
C VAL A 565 2.53 25.27 -2.47
N VAL A 566 1.74 25.01 -1.42
CA VAL A 566 0.40 25.57 -1.24
C VAL A 566 0.31 26.33 0.08
N GLU A 567 -0.45 27.42 0.07
CA GLU A 567 -0.82 28.22 1.24
C GLU A 567 -2.34 28.33 1.24
N TYR A 568 -2.97 28.20 2.40
CA TYR A 568 -4.42 28.10 2.52
C TYR A 568 -4.96 29.20 3.42
N ASP A 569 -5.64 30.17 2.83
CA ASP A 569 -6.21 31.35 3.45
C ASP A 569 -7.76 31.29 3.45
N MET A 570 -8.30 30.58 4.44
CA MET A 570 -9.64 30.82 5.02
C MET A 570 -9.54 31.07 6.52
#